data_AF-A0A8C0R1Q6-F1
#
_entry.id   AF-A0A8C0R1Q6-F1
#
_cell.length_a   1.000
_cell.length_b   1.000
_cell.length_c   1.000
_cell.angle_alpha   90.00
_cell.angle_beta   90.00
_cell.angle_gamma   90.00
#
_symmetry.space_group_name_H-M   'P 1'
#
loop_
_entity.id
_entity.type
_entity.pdbx_description
1 polymer ?
#
loop_
_entity_poly.entity_id
_entity_poly.type
_entity_poly.pdbx_seq_one_letter_code
_entity_poly.pdbx_strand_id
1 'polypeptide(L)' 'MTYAYLFKYIIIGDTGVGKSCLLLQFTDKRFQPVHDLTIGVEFGARMVNIDGKQIKLQIWDTVRENRMT' A
#
# COMPACT_ATOMS: atom_id res chain seq x y z
N MET A 1 3.57 -21.53 -1.22
CA MET A 1 2.78 -21.12 -0.03
C MET A 1 1.37 -20.78 -0.50
N THR A 2 0.41 -21.64 -0.20
CA THR A 2 -1.02 -21.42 -0.52
C THR A 2 -1.61 -20.43 0.49
N TYR A 3 -2.38 -19.47 0.01
CA TYR A 3 -3.18 -18.57 0.84
C TYR A 3 -4.65 -18.94 0.70
N ALA A 4 -5.42 -18.82 1.78
CA ALA A 4 -6.86 -19.09 1.78
C ALA A 4 -7.64 -18.00 1.05
N TYR A 5 -7.19 -16.75 1.16
CA TYR A 5 -7.82 -15.59 0.54
C TYR A 5 -6.81 -14.61 -0.04
N LEU A 6 -7.26 -13.92 -1.08
CA LEU A 6 -6.59 -12.79 -1.69
C LEU A 6 -7.51 -11.57 -1.60
N PHE A 7 -7.03 -10.49 -0.98
CA PHE A 7 -7.75 -9.23 -0.95
C PHE A 7 -6.96 -8.12 -1.63
N LYS A 8 -7.68 -7.26 -2.34
CA LYS A 8 -7.14 -6.16 -3.13
C LYS A 8 -7.62 -4.83 -2.54
N TYR A 9 -6.68 -3.94 -2.23
CA TYR A 9 -6.92 -2.66 -1.57
C TYR A 9 -6.34 -1.53 -2.42
N ILE A 10 -7.02 -0.39 -2.47
CA ILE A 10 -6.49 0.84 -3.05
C ILE A 10 -6.42 1.86 -1.91
N ILE A 11 -5.26 2.50 -1.74
CA ILE A 11 -5.11 3.62 -0.82
C ILE A 11 -5.45 4.91 -1.57
N ILE A 12 -6.42 5.65 -1.04
CA ILE A 12 -6.87 6.94 -1.56
C ILE A 12 -6.72 8.02 -0.48
N GLY A 13 -6.54 9.26 -0.92
CA GLY A 13 -6.37 10.42 -0.04
C GLY A 13 -5.54 11.50 -0.70
N ASP A 14 -5.57 12.71 -0.13
CA ASP A 14 -4.91 13.88 -0.68
C ASP A 14 -3.38 13.70 -0.75
N THR A 15 -2.72 14.54 -1.54
CA THR A 15 -1.26 14.55 -1.64
C THR A 15 -0.66 14.93 -0.28
N GLY A 16 0.38 14.22 0.16
CA GLY A 16 1.09 14.52 1.40
C GLY A 16 0.47 13.94 2.68
N VAL A 17 -0.67 13.23 2.63
CA VAL A 17 -1.28 12.61 3.83
C VAL A 17 -0.57 11.34 4.33
N GLY A 18 0.53 10.93 3.69
CA GLY A 18 1.35 9.79 4.13
C GLY A 18 0.92 8.41 3.63
N LYS A 19 0.17 8.31 2.52
CA LYS A 19 -0.27 7.02 1.92
C LYS A 19 0.89 6.06 1.66
N SER A 20 1.94 6.55 1.00
CA SER A 20 3.13 5.76 0.65
C SER A 20 3.93 5.38 1.90
N CYS A 21 4.04 6.27 2.88
CA CYS A 21 4.64 5.94 4.18
C CYS A 21 3.87 4.82 4.90
N LEU A 22 2.54 4.84 4.85
CA LEU A 22 1.72 3.77 5.44
C LEU A 22 1.94 2.44 4.71
N LEU A 23 2.00 2.45 3.38
CA LEU A 23 2.28 1.26 2.58
C LEU A 23 3.65 0.67 2.93
N LEU A 24 4.71 1.49 2.91
CA LEU A 24 6.07 1.08 3.22
C LEU A 24 6.21 0.59 4.66
N GLN A 25 5.60 1.29 5.62
CA GLN A 25 5.62 0.85 7.02
C GLN A 25 4.89 -0.49 7.18
N PHE A 26 3.81 -0.70 6.42
CA PHE A 26 3.07 -1.95 6.46
C PHE A 26 3.84 -3.11 5.81
N THR A 27 4.47 -2.93 4.64
CA THR A 27 5.16 -4.03 3.95
C THR A 27 6.54 -4.30 4.52
N ASP A 28 7.32 -3.25 4.79
CA ASP A 28 8.76 -3.32 5.02
C ASP A 28 9.15 -3.02 6.47
N LYS A 29 8.19 -2.58 7.30
CA LYS A 29 8.42 -2.10 8.68
C LYS A 29 9.46 -0.97 8.74
N ARG A 30 9.56 -0.17 7.68
CA ARG A 30 10.46 0.97 7.56
C ARG A 30 9.65 2.25 7.43
N PHE A 31 10.12 3.28 8.12
CA PHE A 31 9.65 4.64 7.93
C PHE A 31 10.64 5.40 7.05
N GLN A 32 10.16 5.96 5.94
CA GLN A 32 10.96 6.80 5.05
C GLN A 32 10.60 8.27 5.32
N PRO A 33 11.47 9.05 6.00
CA PRO A 33 11.18 10.44 6.38
C PRO A 33 11.24 11.42 5.21
N VAL A 34 11.94 11.05 4.13
CA VAL A 34 12.01 11.83 2.89
C VAL A 34 10.98 11.27 1.92
N HIS A 35 9.93 12.05 1.68
CA HIS A 35 8.92 11.76 0.69
C HIS A 35 9.41 12.23 -0.68
N ASP A 36 9.97 11.30 -1.47
CA ASP A 36 9.99 11.51 -2.92
C ASP A 36 8.55 11.38 -3.43
N LEU A 37 8.13 12.27 -4.33
CA LEU A 37 6.81 12.20 -4.96
C LEU A 37 6.65 10.82 -5.60
N THR A 38 5.61 10.07 -5.24
CA THR A 38 5.29 8.82 -5.91
C THR A 38 4.96 9.11 -7.38
N ILE A 39 5.82 8.65 -8.29
CA ILE A 39 5.58 8.76 -9.73
C ILE A 39 4.74 7.54 -10.14
N GLY A 40 3.44 7.75 -10.30
CA GLY A 40 2.51 6.73 -10.77
C GLY A 40 1.82 5.93 -9.64
N VAL A 41 1.80 4.60 -9.79
CA VAL A 41 1.13 3.66 -8.87
C VAL A 41 2.18 2.77 -8.21
N GLU A 42 2.25 2.79 -6.88
CA GLU A 42 3.08 1.90 -6.10
C GLU A 42 2.29 0.65 -5.68
N PHE A 43 2.97 -0.51 -5.65
CA PHE A 43 2.36 -1.78 -5.30
C PHE A 43 3.08 -2.42 -4.12
N GLY A 44 2.32 -2.78 -3.09
CA GLY A 44 2.79 -3.57 -1.96
C GLY A 44 1.98 -4.85 -1.79
N ALA A 45 2.63 -5.91 -1.33
CA ALA A 45 1.97 -7.15 -0.96
C ALA A 45 2.49 -7.69 0.37
N ARG A 46 1.59 -8.17 1.22
CA ARG A 46 1.96 -8.75 2.51
C ARG A 46 1.10 -9.97 2.83
N MET A 47 1.75 -11.00 3.37
CA MET A 47 1.07 -12.14 3.98
C MET A 47 0.74 -11.82 5.44
N VAL A 48 -0.50 -12.04 5.83
CA VAL A 48 -0.98 -11.90 7.20
C VAL A 48 -1.72 -13.16 7.64
N ASN A 49 -1.64 -13.47 8.94
CA ASN A 49 -2.41 -14.56 9.54
C ASN A 49 -3.58 -13.96 10.33
N ILE A 50 -4.80 -14.31 9.95
CA ILE A 50 -6.03 -13.92 10.63
C ILE A 50 -6.83 -15.19 10.89
N ASP A 51 -7.12 -15.47 12.16
CA ASP A 51 -7.84 -16.67 12.61
C ASP A 51 -7.29 -18.00 12.05
N GLY A 52 -5.95 -18.11 12.01
CA GLY A 52 -5.25 -19.28 11.51
C GLY A 52 -5.21 -19.40 9.98
N LYS A 53 -5.78 -18.45 9.25
CA LYS A 53 -5.81 -18.43 7.79
C LYS A 53 -4.75 -17.49 7.25
N GLN A 54 -3.92 -18.01 6.35
CA GLN A 54 -2.97 -17.21 5.60
C GLN A 54 -3.69 -16.40 4.51
N ILE A 55 -3.57 -15.08 4.57
CA ILE A 55 -4.25 -14.14 3.68
C ILE A 55 -3.19 -13.30 2.97
N LYS A 56 -3.30 -13.22 1.64
CA LYS A 56 -2.47 -12.32 0.83
C LYS A 56 -3.21 -11.00 0.64
N LEU A 57 -2.60 -9.92 1.11
CA LEU A 57 -3.06 -8.56 0.85
C LEU A 57 -2.24 -7.99 -0.32
N GLN A 58 -2.93 -7.44 -1.31
CA GLN A 58 -2.37 -6.65 -2.39
C GLN A 58 -2.88 -5.22 -2.28
N ILE A 59 -1.98 -4.27 -2.23
CA ILE A 59 -2.29 -2.88 -1.94
C ILE A 59 -1.67 -2.01 -3.03
N TRP A 60 -2.50 -1.20 -3.67
CA TRP A 60 -2.09 -0.20 -4.65
C TRP A 60 -2.15 1.17 -4.00
N ASP A 61 -1.00 1.83 -3.88
CA ASP A 61 -0.93 3.25 -3.53
C ASP A 61 -1.01 4.07 -4.82
N THR A 62 -1.96 5.00 -4.84
CA THR A 62 -2.24 5.83 -5.99
C THR A 62 -1.95 7.28 -5.64
N VAL A 63 -1.11 7.94 -6.42
CA VAL A 63 -1.11 9.40 -6.41
C VAL A 63 -2.36 9.86 -7.13
N ARG A 64 -3.06 10.79 -6.49
CA ARG A 64 -4.09 11.54 -7.18
C ARG A 64 -3.38 12.52 -8.11
N GLU A 65 -3.22 12.13 -9.37
CA GLU A 65 -2.71 13.01 -10.42
C GLU A 65 -3.68 14.19 -10.58
N ASN A 66 -3.26 15.40 -10.19
CA ASN A 66 -4.05 16.62 -10.38
C ASN A 66 -4.05 17.13 -11.84
N ARG A 67 -3.84 16.27 -12.86
CA ARG A 67 -3.99 16.62 -14.29
C ARG A 67 -5.46 16.67 -14.75
N MET A 68 -6.34 17.21 -13.91
CA MET A 68 -7.69 17.60 -14.30
C MET A 68 -7.96 19.02 -13.79
N THR A 69 -7.07 19.95 -14.16
CA THR A 69 -7.32 21.40 -14.25
C THR A 69 -6.46 21.96 -15.36
#